data_AF-A0A9Q8MTM1-F1
#
_entry.id   AF-A0A9Q8MTM1-F1
#
_cell.length_a   1.000
_cell.length_b   1.000
_cell.length_c   1.000
_cell.angle_alpha   90.00
_cell.angle_beta   90.00
_cell.angle_gamma   90.00
#
_symmetry.space_group_name_H-M   'P 1'
#
loop_
_entity.id
_entity.type
_entity.pdbx_description
1 polymer ?
#
loop_
_entity_poly.entity_id
_entity_poly.type
_entity_poly.pdbx_seq_one_letter_code
_entity_poly.pdbx_strand_id
1 'polypeptide(L)'
;MNIKYRNNLYVLLSTIVMTIGFGVGFNCFNVSASNTTYNKPYHMKKVLYHTKYNYYNAPNQQHKVSSAKHDYKKKFKLTRIAKSSPKVTYVKTKKGWINHNAFAQWVTGFGHMNYSMQVSGHNADLYNQPKNTKGYRKIATTESLGLLNKWITVNGRAETNAKKGYYRFNYDGQNYYIASKYLKFNLNGLTGNNYKIEKAFKAGYKFYGKSPYAWGKGRTLSSVKAHHFDCSSFVHYIYSKAGIHLGSMSNATTFSLRNMGKPVNYKHMKRGDIFFFNDKSEGSFCHVGFYLGNGLFMHDSPSADTGGVGISSLKDPHWSSRFNHTVRRIVY
;
A
#
# COMPACT_ATOMS: atom_id res chain seq x y z
N MET A 1 -17.52 72.25 -27.98
CA MET A 1 -16.57 71.19 -28.42
C MET A 1 -17.29 70.36 -29.49
N ASN A 2 -17.36 70.83 -30.74
CA ASN A 2 -16.45 70.57 -31.87
C ASN A 2 -16.25 69.08 -32.26
N ILE A 3 -17.21 68.57 -33.05
CA ILE A 3 -17.10 67.97 -34.39
C ILE A 3 -15.66 67.65 -34.91
N LYS A 4 -15.40 66.42 -35.41
CA LYS A 4 -14.97 66.18 -36.81
C LYS A 4 -14.73 64.71 -37.21
N TYR A 5 -15.29 64.41 -38.39
CA TYR A 5 -15.03 63.35 -39.36
C TYR A 5 -13.57 63.25 -39.85
N ARG A 6 -13.18 62.05 -40.32
CA ARG A 6 -12.42 61.71 -41.56
C ARG A 6 -12.23 60.17 -41.60
N ASN A 7 -12.75 59.37 -42.54
CA ASN A 7 -12.56 59.23 -43.99
C ASN A 7 -11.11 59.11 -44.49
N ASN A 8 -10.78 57.92 -45.03
CA ASN A 8 -10.02 57.62 -46.27
C ASN A 8 -9.91 56.07 -46.36
N LEU A 9 -10.69 55.34 -47.15
CA LEU A 9 -10.68 55.18 -48.62
C LEU A 9 -9.33 54.70 -49.16
N TYR A 10 -9.22 53.41 -49.52
CA TYR A 10 -8.65 52.98 -50.80
C TYR A 10 -9.36 51.73 -51.31
N VAL A 11 -9.85 51.87 -52.53
CA VAL A 11 -10.57 50.93 -53.38
C VAL A 11 -9.57 50.11 -54.18
N LEU A 12 -9.84 48.81 -54.35
CA LEU A 12 -9.52 48.09 -55.58
C LEU A 12 -10.50 46.94 -55.75
N LEU A 13 -11.49 47.19 -56.60
CA LEU A 13 -12.31 46.19 -57.27
C LEU A 13 -11.48 45.54 -58.39
N SER A 14 -11.53 44.23 -58.50
CA SER A 14 -11.53 43.55 -59.79
C SER A 14 -12.34 42.25 -59.69
N THR A 15 -13.47 42.31 -60.38
CA THR A 15 -14.48 41.31 -60.70
C THR A 15 -13.89 40.09 -61.43
N ILE A 16 -14.51 38.90 -61.30
CA ILE A 16 -15.03 38.08 -62.44
C ILE A 16 -15.47 36.65 -61.97
N VAL A 17 -16.79 36.44 -62.11
CA VAL A 17 -17.52 35.28 -62.69
C VAL A 17 -17.52 33.91 -61.98
N MET A 18 -18.61 33.72 -61.21
CA MET A 18 -19.73 32.78 -61.44
C MET A 18 -19.48 31.49 -62.27
N THR A 19 -19.67 30.31 -61.66
CA THR A 19 -20.44 29.24 -62.29
C THR A 19 -21.19 28.41 -61.24
N ILE A 20 -22.40 28.03 -61.61
CA ILE A 20 -23.53 27.56 -60.81
C ILE A 20 -23.49 26.02 -60.70
N GLY A 21 -23.86 25.49 -59.54
CA GLY A 21 -24.16 24.07 -59.34
C GLY A 21 -25.10 23.86 -58.16
N PHE A 22 -26.39 23.65 -58.46
CA PHE A 22 -27.45 23.34 -57.50
C PHE A 22 -27.17 22.03 -56.74
N GLY A 23 -27.48 22.02 -55.44
CA GLY A 23 -27.51 20.79 -54.63
C GLY A 23 -27.80 21.05 -53.16
N VAL A 24 -29.08 21.10 -52.80
CA VAL A 24 -29.55 21.04 -51.40
C VAL A 24 -29.00 19.80 -50.73
N GLY A 25 -28.27 20.00 -49.62
CA GLY A 25 -27.75 18.93 -48.79
C GLY A 25 -27.55 19.43 -47.37
N PHE A 26 -28.55 19.22 -46.53
CA PHE A 26 -28.38 19.21 -45.07
C PHE A 26 -27.21 18.29 -44.73
N ASN A 27 -26.12 18.83 -44.19
CA ASN A 27 -25.09 18.02 -43.56
C ASN A 27 -24.97 18.41 -42.09
N CYS A 28 -25.58 17.55 -41.28
CA CYS A 28 -25.32 17.38 -39.86
C CYS A 28 -23.81 17.43 -39.61
N PHE A 29 -23.37 18.41 -38.82
CA PHE A 29 -22.03 18.39 -38.26
C PHE A 29 -21.85 17.12 -37.42
N ASN A 30 -20.88 16.31 -37.87
CA ASN A 30 -20.43 15.09 -37.21
C ASN A 30 -20.12 15.34 -35.72
N VAL A 31 -20.95 14.80 -34.84
CA VAL A 31 -20.61 14.63 -33.43
C VAL A 31 -19.52 13.57 -33.35
N SER A 32 -18.36 14.00 -32.86
CA SER A 32 -17.18 13.18 -32.56
C SER A 32 -17.55 11.84 -31.92
N ALA A 33 -16.99 10.75 -32.45
CA ALA A 33 -17.15 9.38 -31.97
C ALA A 33 -17.06 9.28 -30.44
N SER A 34 -18.21 9.09 -29.78
CA SER A 34 -18.23 8.76 -28.36
C SER A 34 -17.62 7.36 -28.20
N ASN A 35 -16.50 7.26 -27.49
CA ASN A 35 -15.84 6.00 -27.19
C ASN A 35 -16.62 5.19 -26.11
N THR A 36 -17.96 5.12 -26.23
CA THR A 36 -18.87 4.41 -25.34
C THR A 36 -18.75 2.91 -25.59
N THR A 37 -17.82 2.28 -24.87
CA THR A 37 -17.82 0.83 -24.73
C THR A 37 -19.03 0.45 -23.86
N TYR A 38 -20.15 0.03 -24.45
CA TYR A 38 -21.30 -0.44 -23.68
C TYR A 38 -21.38 -1.97 -23.66
N ASN A 39 -21.63 -2.55 -22.48
CA ASN A 39 -21.96 -3.95 -22.27
C ASN A 39 -20.98 -4.99 -22.88
N LYS A 40 -19.68 -4.70 -22.93
CA LYS A 40 -18.68 -5.68 -23.40
C LYS A 40 -18.47 -6.80 -22.38
N PRO A 41 -18.22 -8.05 -22.80
CA PRO A 41 -17.79 -9.12 -21.92
C PRO A 41 -16.55 -8.73 -21.10
N TYR A 42 -16.49 -9.07 -19.82
CA TYR A 42 -15.42 -8.64 -18.91
C TYR A 42 -15.09 -9.68 -17.82
N HIS A 43 -15.07 -10.97 -18.17
CA HIS A 43 -14.99 -12.12 -17.27
C HIS A 43 -13.82 -12.05 -16.27
N MET A 44 -14.05 -11.45 -15.10
CA MET A 44 -13.03 -11.19 -14.07
C MET A 44 -13.58 -11.49 -12.68
N LYS A 45 -12.72 -11.81 -11.72
CA LYS A 45 -13.07 -11.89 -10.29
C LYS A 45 -12.33 -10.78 -9.54
N LYS A 46 -13.06 -9.94 -8.79
CA LYS A 46 -12.47 -8.86 -7.99
C LYS A 46 -13.05 -8.79 -6.58
N VAL A 47 -12.26 -8.24 -5.65
CA VAL A 47 -12.67 -7.98 -4.26
C VAL A 47 -13.16 -6.54 -4.15
N LEU A 48 -14.32 -6.34 -3.52
CA LEU A 48 -14.88 -5.02 -3.31
C LEU A 48 -14.21 -4.34 -2.11
N TYR A 49 -13.73 -3.11 -2.29
CA TYR A 49 -12.94 -2.38 -1.29
C TYR A 49 -13.58 -1.09 -0.80
N HIS A 50 -14.57 -0.58 -1.52
CA HIS A 50 -15.26 0.66 -1.17
C HIS A 50 -16.77 0.43 -1.10
N THR A 51 -17.32 0.57 0.10
CA THR A 51 -18.74 0.32 0.40
C THR A 51 -19.64 1.53 0.19
N LYS A 52 -19.06 2.70 -0.12
CA LYS A 52 -19.78 3.94 -0.46
C LYS A 52 -20.53 3.88 -1.80
N TYR A 53 -20.27 2.88 -2.62
CA TYR A 53 -20.87 2.73 -3.94
C TYR A 53 -22.21 1.98 -3.86
N ASN A 54 -23.06 2.22 -4.86
CA ASN A 54 -24.35 1.55 -5.01
C ASN A 54 -24.37 0.66 -6.26
N TYR A 55 -25.31 -0.28 -6.27
CA TYR A 55 -25.65 -1.09 -7.44
C TYR A 55 -26.83 -0.47 -8.18
N TYR A 56 -26.80 -0.54 -9.51
CA TYR A 56 -27.74 0.08 -10.43
C TYR A 56 -28.25 -0.94 -11.46
N ASN A 57 -29.45 -0.72 -12.00
CA ASN A 57 -30.04 -1.59 -13.04
C ASN A 57 -29.28 -1.48 -14.38
N ALA A 58 -28.80 -0.28 -14.70
CA ALA A 58 -27.93 -0.02 -15.85
C ALA A 58 -26.78 0.95 -15.49
N PRO A 59 -25.70 0.99 -16.30
CA PRO A 59 -24.65 1.99 -16.17
C PRO A 59 -25.24 3.40 -16.25
N ASN A 60 -24.75 4.33 -15.43
CA ASN A 60 -25.13 5.75 -15.48
C ASN A 60 -26.61 6.08 -15.13
N GLN A 61 -27.39 5.13 -14.60
CA GLN A 61 -28.76 5.41 -14.14
C GLN A 61 -28.80 5.92 -12.68
N GLN A 62 -29.80 6.74 -12.37
CA GLN A 62 -30.04 7.26 -11.02
C GLN A 62 -30.74 6.24 -10.10
N HIS A 63 -31.47 5.27 -10.66
CA HIS A 63 -32.19 4.27 -9.86
C HIS A 63 -31.26 3.24 -9.23
N LYS A 64 -30.98 3.46 -7.95
CA LYS A 64 -30.28 2.53 -7.06
C LYS A 64 -31.15 1.30 -6.80
N VAL A 65 -30.57 0.12 -6.99
CA VAL A 65 -31.20 -1.18 -6.72
C VAL A 65 -30.83 -1.68 -5.31
N SER A 66 -29.56 -1.49 -4.92
CA SER A 66 -29.08 -1.83 -3.58
C SER A 66 -27.77 -1.11 -3.26
N SER A 67 -27.32 -1.19 -2.01
CA SER A 67 -26.06 -0.57 -1.56
C SER A 67 -24.94 -1.60 -1.38
N ALA A 68 -23.68 -1.20 -1.60
CA ALA A 68 -22.51 -2.00 -1.28
C ALA A 68 -22.06 -1.90 0.19
N LYS A 69 -22.84 -1.23 1.07
CA LYS A 69 -22.51 -0.97 2.49
C LYS A 69 -21.93 -2.19 3.23
N HIS A 70 -22.47 -3.38 2.99
CA HIS A 70 -22.10 -4.63 3.69
C HIS A 70 -21.28 -5.60 2.84
N ASP A 71 -20.71 -5.13 1.73
CA ASP A 71 -19.99 -5.99 0.77
C ASP A 71 -18.47 -5.81 0.82
N TYR A 72 -17.94 -5.12 1.85
CA TYR A 72 -16.51 -4.96 2.05
C TYR A 72 -15.78 -6.31 2.04
N LYS A 73 -14.69 -6.40 1.27
CA LYS A 73 -13.86 -7.58 1.05
C LYS A 73 -14.55 -8.81 0.44
N LYS A 74 -15.82 -8.71 0.00
CA LYS A 74 -16.48 -9.80 -0.73
C LYS A 74 -15.94 -9.91 -2.15
N LYS A 75 -15.81 -11.14 -2.65
CA LYS A 75 -15.42 -11.44 -4.04
C LYS A 75 -16.65 -11.39 -4.97
N PHE A 76 -16.51 -10.72 -6.10
CA PHE A 76 -17.53 -10.62 -7.14
C PHE A 76 -17.01 -11.15 -8.47
N LYS A 77 -17.86 -11.91 -9.17
CA LYS A 77 -17.71 -12.21 -10.60
C LYS A 77 -18.23 -11.01 -11.39
N LEU A 78 -17.35 -10.41 -12.18
CA LEU A 78 -17.64 -9.32 -13.09
C LEU A 78 -17.89 -9.93 -14.48
N THR A 79 -19.05 -9.66 -15.06
CA THR A 79 -19.47 -10.30 -16.32
C THR A 79 -19.43 -9.36 -17.51
N ARG A 80 -19.72 -8.08 -17.27
CA ARG A 80 -19.76 -7.04 -18.30
C ARG A 80 -19.07 -5.76 -17.83
N ILE A 81 -18.62 -4.94 -18.77
CA ILE A 81 -18.05 -3.61 -18.54
C ILE A 81 -18.73 -2.58 -19.43
N ALA A 82 -18.94 -1.38 -18.89
CA ALA A 82 -19.49 -0.25 -19.61
C ALA A 82 -18.71 1.03 -19.26
N LYS A 83 -18.38 1.86 -20.26
CA LYS A 83 -17.82 3.19 -20.09
C LYS A 83 -18.91 4.22 -20.38
N SER A 84 -19.25 5.04 -19.39
CA SER A 84 -20.19 6.15 -19.57
C SER A 84 -19.48 7.48 -19.88
N SER A 85 -18.19 7.58 -19.55
CA SER A 85 -17.32 8.70 -19.91
C SER A 85 -15.85 8.26 -19.86
N PRO A 86 -14.89 9.09 -20.32
CA PRO A 86 -13.46 8.78 -20.19
C PRO A 86 -13.01 8.49 -18.75
N LYS A 87 -13.71 9.04 -17.75
CA LYS A 87 -13.35 8.95 -16.33
C LYS A 87 -14.21 7.96 -15.54
N VAL A 88 -15.32 7.47 -16.12
CA VAL A 88 -16.31 6.64 -15.40
C VAL A 88 -16.53 5.32 -16.13
N THR A 89 -16.26 4.24 -15.41
CA THR A 89 -16.43 2.87 -15.87
C THR A 89 -17.28 2.11 -14.86
N TYR A 90 -18.26 1.35 -15.35
CA TYR A 90 -19.11 0.46 -14.57
C TYR A 90 -18.82 -1.00 -14.93
N VAL A 91 -19.02 -1.89 -13.96
CA VAL A 91 -18.95 -3.35 -14.16
C VAL A 91 -20.23 -4.01 -13.66
N LYS A 92 -20.67 -5.05 -14.37
CA LYS A 92 -21.86 -5.82 -14.01
C LYS A 92 -21.49 -6.95 -13.05
N THR A 93 -22.21 -7.01 -11.94
CA THR A 93 -22.17 -8.09 -10.96
C THR A 93 -23.53 -8.78 -10.89
N LYS A 94 -23.65 -9.86 -10.09
CA LYS A 94 -24.96 -10.47 -9.79
C LYS A 94 -25.95 -9.53 -9.08
N LYS A 95 -25.46 -8.48 -8.41
CA LYS A 95 -26.30 -7.50 -7.70
C LYS A 95 -26.66 -6.28 -8.54
N GLY A 96 -26.16 -6.19 -9.78
CA GLY A 96 -26.32 -5.03 -10.66
C GLY A 96 -24.99 -4.41 -11.09
N TRP A 97 -25.09 -3.28 -11.77
CA TRP A 97 -23.96 -2.47 -12.22
C TRP A 97 -23.42 -1.61 -11.09
N ILE A 98 -22.10 -1.51 -10.97
CA ILE A 98 -21.44 -0.71 -9.93
C ILE A 98 -20.23 -0.01 -10.53
N ASN A 99 -19.89 1.16 -10.00
CA ASN A 99 -18.69 1.89 -10.41
C ASN A 99 -17.44 1.00 -10.22
N HIS A 100 -16.61 0.87 -11.27
CA HIS A 100 -15.41 0.02 -11.26
C HIS A 100 -14.42 0.42 -10.17
N ASN A 101 -14.39 1.70 -9.77
CA ASN A 101 -13.56 2.18 -8.67
C ASN A 101 -13.95 1.56 -7.31
N ALA A 102 -15.14 0.95 -7.18
CA ALA A 102 -15.50 0.19 -5.98
C ALA A 102 -14.55 -0.98 -5.68
N PHE A 103 -13.83 -1.45 -6.70
CA PHE A 103 -12.85 -2.54 -6.64
C PHE A 103 -11.39 -2.06 -6.63
N ALA A 104 -11.14 -0.75 -6.67
CA ALA A 104 -9.80 -0.20 -6.57
C ALA A 104 -9.35 -0.18 -5.11
N GLN A 105 -8.06 -0.36 -4.88
CA GLN A 105 -7.46 -0.11 -3.58
C GLN A 105 -7.08 1.37 -3.46
N TRP A 106 -7.20 1.93 -2.27
CA TRP A 106 -6.65 3.25 -1.96
C TRP A 106 -5.30 3.10 -1.27
N VAL A 107 -4.49 4.14 -1.34
CA VAL A 107 -3.12 4.17 -0.82
C VAL A 107 -3.03 5.16 0.33
N THR A 108 -2.39 4.73 1.41
CA THR A 108 -1.77 5.61 2.40
C THR A 108 -0.29 5.72 2.05
N GLY A 109 0.19 6.93 1.76
CA GLY A 109 1.60 7.17 1.44
C GLY A 109 2.39 7.68 2.64
N PHE A 110 3.66 7.32 2.71
CA PHE A 110 4.63 7.86 3.67
C PHE A 110 5.86 8.31 2.86
N GLY A 111 6.13 9.62 2.87
CA GLY A 111 7.24 10.26 2.13
C GLY A 111 8.47 10.48 3.01
N HIS A 112 9.63 10.74 2.42
CA HIS A 112 10.95 10.87 3.09
C HIS A 112 11.47 9.58 3.70
N MET A 113 11.94 8.69 2.84
CA MET A 113 12.87 7.64 3.25
C MET A 113 14.18 7.80 2.48
N ASN A 114 15.26 7.35 3.10
CA ASN A 114 16.56 7.29 2.48
C ASN A 114 17.36 6.16 3.13
N TYR A 115 17.02 4.94 2.75
CA TYR A 115 17.78 3.75 3.16
C TYR A 115 17.77 2.69 2.07
N SER A 116 18.79 1.84 2.09
CA SER A 116 18.96 0.80 1.09
C SER A 116 18.22 -0.48 1.46
N MET A 117 17.63 -1.12 0.46
CA MET A 117 17.08 -2.47 0.55
C MET A 117 17.59 -3.28 -0.63
N GLN A 118 17.78 -4.58 -0.42
CA GLN A 118 18.18 -5.48 -1.48
C GLN A 118 16.96 -6.01 -2.22
N VAL A 119 16.98 -5.92 -3.55
CA VAL A 119 16.00 -6.57 -4.42
C VAL A 119 16.23 -8.07 -4.41
N SER A 120 15.17 -8.86 -4.25
CA SER A 120 15.27 -10.32 -4.29
C SER A 120 15.82 -10.81 -5.63
N GLY A 121 16.45 -11.98 -5.64
CA GLY A 121 16.85 -12.65 -6.88
C GLY A 121 15.70 -13.12 -7.77
N HIS A 122 14.45 -12.94 -7.35
CA HIS A 122 13.27 -13.24 -8.16
C HIS A 122 12.82 -12.02 -8.97
N ASN A 123 12.42 -12.27 -10.21
CA ASN A 123 11.85 -11.25 -11.07
C ASN A 123 10.52 -10.73 -10.48
N ALA A 124 10.43 -9.41 -10.33
CA ALA A 124 9.29 -8.71 -9.74
C ALA A 124 8.76 -7.66 -10.70
N ASP A 125 7.43 -7.57 -10.80
CA ASP A 125 6.79 -6.48 -11.53
C ASP A 125 7.03 -5.14 -10.84
N LEU A 126 7.35 -4.13 -11.63
CA LEU A 126 7.48 -2.75 -11.21
C LEU A 126 6.33 -1.92 -11.79
N TYR A 127 5.74 -1.07 -10.95
CA TYR A 127 4.54 -0.31 -11.28
C TYR A 127 4.77 1.20 -11.15
N ASN A 128 4.01 1.99 -11.90
CA ASN A 128 4.00 3.45 -11.73
C ASN A 128 3.36 3.90 -10.40
N GLN A 129 2.57 3.03 -9.78
CA GLN A 129 1.92 3.19 -8.47
C GLN A 129 1.51 1.81 -7.94
N PRO A 130 1.17 1.64 -6.64
CA PRO A 130 0.87 0.32 -6.08
C PRO A 130 -0.18 -0.47 -6.87
N LYS A 131 0.04 -1.79 -7.04
CA LYS A 131 -0.84 -2.66 -7.83
C LYS A 131 -2.30 -2.60 -7.34
N ASN A 132 -3.25 -2.62 -8.27
CA ASN A 132 -4.70 -2.57 -8.04
C ASN A 132 -5.26 -1.22 -7.54
N THR A 133 -4.45 -0.16 -7.56
CA THR A 133 -4.91 1.22 -7.34
C THR A 133 -5.43 1.83 -8.64
N LYS A 134 -6.24 2.88 -8.59
CA LYS A 134 -6.80 3.48 -9.81
C LYS A 134 -5.70 4.10 -10.69
N GLY A 135 -5.48 3.57 -11.89
CA GLY A 135 -4.45 4.05 -12.84
C GLY A 135 -3.12 3.29 -12.82
N TYR A 136 -3.06 2.18 -12.08
CA TYR A 136 -1.84 1.36 -12.00
C TYR A 136 -1.54 0.71 -13.35
N ARG A 137 -0.25 0.68 -13.70
CA ARG A 137 0.30 0.05 -14.89
C ARG A 137 1.62 -0.61 -14.50
N LYS A 138 1.83 -1.85 -14.97
CA LYS A 138 3.17 -2.45 -14.97
C LYS A 138 3.98 -1.68 -16.00
N ILE A 139 5.15 -1.18 -15.61
CA ILE A 139 6.01 -0.35 -16.46
C ILE A 139 7.41 -0.93 -16.67
N ALA A 140 7.83 -1.88 -15.82
CA ALA A 140 9.09 -2.60 -15.97
C ALA A 140 9.05 -3.89 -15.13
N THR A 141 10.17 -4.62 -15.13
CA THR A 141 10.46 -5.64 -14.12
C THR A 141 11.83 -5.43 -13.51
N THR A 142 12.10 -6.05 -12.36
CA THR A 142 13.44 -6.01 -11.77
C THR A 142 14.49 -6.63 -12.69
N GLU A 143 14.13 -7.69 -13.43
CA GLU A 143 15.01 -8.29 -14.44
C GLU A 143 15.29 -7.37 -15.62
N SER A 144 14.26 -6.69 -16.18
CA SER A 144 14.43 -5.79 -17.32
C SER A 144 15.29 -4.57 -16.99
N LEU A 145 15.38 -4.20 -15.71
CA LEU A 145 16.25 -3.12 -15.22
C LEU A 145 17.58 -3.64 -14.66
N GLY A 146 17.85 -4.95 -14.73
CA GLY A 146 19.06 -5.57 -14.21
C GLY A 146 19.25 -5.37 -12.69
N LEU A 147 18.16 -5.35 -11.92
CA LEU A 147 18.13 -5.05 -10.48
C LEU A 147 18.13 -6.31 -9.59
N LEU A 148 18.13 -7.52 -10.14
CA LEU A 148 18.12 -8.75 -9.33
C LEU A 148 19.33 -8.80 -8.39
N ASN A 149 19.09 -9.07 -7.10
CA ASN A 149 20.10 -9.08 -6.02
C ASN A 149 20.83 -7.73 -5.78
N LYS A 150 20.48 -6.66 -6.51
CA LYS A 150 21.09 -5.34 -6.33
C LYS A 150 20.45 -4.58 -5.17
N TRP A 151 21.24 -3.67 -4.61
CA TRP A 151 20.79 -2.71 -3.63
C TRP A 151 20.14 -1.53 -4.33
N ILE A 152 18.98 -1.12 -3.82
CA ILE A 152 18.28 0.10 -4.23
C ILE A 152 18.06 0.99 -3.02
N THR A 153 18.05 2.30 -3.23
CA THR A 153 17.65 3.25 -2.19
C THR A 153 16.16 3.52 -2.31
N VAL A 154 15.40 3.18 -1.27
CA VAL A 154 13.97 3.46 -1.23
C VAL A 154 13.73 4.88 -0.74
N ASN A 155 12.81 5.58 -1.39
CA ASN A 155 12.51 6.99 -1.15
C ASN A 155 11.03 7.27 -0.83
N GLY A 156 10.23 6.22 -0.65
CA GLY A 156 8.80 6.33 -0.35
C GLY A 156 8.18 4.98 -0.06
N ARG A 157 7.08 4.97 0.70
CA ARG A 157 6.33 3.77 1.07
C ARG A 157 4.87 4.04 0.85
N ALA A 158 4.17 2.99 0.44
CA ALA A 158 2.75 3.05 0.19
C ALA A 158 2.12 1.77 0.75
N GLU A 159 1.12 1.93 1.59
CA GLU A 159 0.26 0.83 1.99
C GLU A 159 -1.07 0.94 1.30
N THR A 160 -1.58 -0.18 0.81
CA THR A 160 -2.96 -0.22 0.38
C THR A 160 -3.89 -0.58 1.52
N ASN A 161 -5.16 -0.26 1.39
CA ASN A 161 -6.20 -0.70 2.33
C ASN A 161 -6.39 -2.23 2.43
N ALA A 162 -5.79 -2.99 1.52
CA ALA A 162 -5.65 -4.43 1.63
C ALA A 162 -4.39 -4.85 2.41
N LYS A 163 -3.72 -3.90 3.07
CA LYS A 163 -2.49 -4.06 3.85
C LYS A 163 -1.37 -4.69 3.02
N LYS A 164 -1.28 -4.31 1.75
CA LYS A 164 -0.16 -4.67 0.87
C LYS A 164 0.83 -3.51 0.86
N GLY A 165 1.99 -3.70 1.48
CA GLY A 165 3.07 -2.71 1.50
C GLY A 165 3.84 -2.68 0.18
N TYR A 166 4.14 -1.47 -0.30
CA TYR A 166 4.99 -1.20 -1.45
C TYR A 166 6.05 -0.18 -1.06
N TYR A 167 7.23 -0.30 -1.65
CA TYR A 167 8.26 0.73 -1.59
C TYR A 167 8.40 1.40 -2.94
N ARG A 168 8.76 2.68 -2.91
CA ARG A 168 9.11 3.50 -4.04
C ARG A 168 10.62 3.68 -4.09
N PHE A 169 11.18 3.59 -5.27
CA PHE A 169 12.56 3.99 -5.57
C PHE A 169 12.60 4.77 -6.88
N ASN A 170 13.63 5.59 -7.06
CA ASN A 170 13.92 6.24 -8.33
C ASN A 170 15.03 5.45 -9.04
N TYR A 171 14.88 5.23 -10.33
CA TYR A 171 15.90 4.64 -11.18
C TYR A 171 15.83 5.33 -12.53
N ASP A 172 16.94 5.94 -12.95
CA ASP A 172 17.03 6.68 -14.21
C ASP A 172 15.93 7.74 -14.39
N GLY A 173 15.71 8.57 -13.37
CA GLY A 173 14.68 9.62 -13.37
C GLY A 173 13.24 9.12 -13.19
N GLN A 174 12.98 7.82 -13.34
CA GLN A 174 11.64 7.24 -13.21
C GLN A 174 11.40 6.68 -11.80
N ASN A 175 10.22 6.96 -11.23
CA ASN A 175 9.78 6.34 -9.99
C ASN A 175 9.10 4.99 -10.25
N TYR A 176 9.51 3.98 -9.50
CA TYR A 176 8.95 2.64 -9.53
C TYR A 176 8.41 2.24 -8.16
N TYR A 177 7.28 1.56 -8.14
CA TYR A 177 6.73 0.89 -6.97
C TYR A 177 6.92 -0.62 -7.09
N ILE A 178 7.55 -1.20 -6.07
CA ILE A 178 7.78 -2.64 -5.93
C ILE A 178 7.10 -3.14 -4.67
N ALA A 179 6.52 -4.35 -4.73
CA ALA A 179 5.90 -4.95 -3.54
C ALA A 179 6.99 -5.29 -2.50
N SER A 180 6.72 -4.93 -1.25
CA SER A 180 7.64 -5.10 -0.10
C SER A 180 8.23 -6.50 0.03
N LYS A 181 7.47 -7.55 -0.24
CA LYS A 181 7.94 -8.95 -0.24
C LYS A 181 9.13 -9.27 -1.16
N TYR A 182 9.42 -8.42 -2.14
CA TYR A 182 10.57 -8.56 -3.04
C TYR A 182 11.79 -7.76 -2.58
N LEU A 183 11.70 -7.10 -1.43
CA LEU A 183 12.80 -6.34 -0.84
C LEU A 183 13.17 -6.93 0.51
N LYS A 184 14.45 -6.83 0.85
CA LYS A 184 14.97 -7.25 2.16
C LYS A 184 15.83 -6.15 2.76
N PHE A 185 15.74 -6.00 4.07
CA PHE A 185 16.63 -5.11 4.82
C PHE A 185 18.05 -5.68 4.90
N ASN A 186 19.04 -4.79 4.98
CA ASN A 186 20.40 -5.19 5.31
C ASN A 186 20.51 -5.49 6.80
N LEU A 187 20.78 -6.75 7.14
CA LEU A 187 21.01 -7.18 8.52
C LEU A 187 22.49 -7.51 8.79
N ASN A 188 23.36 -7.35 7.79
CA ASN A 188 24.78 -7.65 7.95
C ASN A 188 25.40 -6.71 8.99
N GLY A 189 26.21 -7.27 9.88
CA GLY A 189 26.83 -6.52 10.98
C GLY A 189 25.88 -6.12 12.12
N LEU A 190 24.60 -6.48 12.07
CA LEU A 190 23.65 -6.26 13.17
C LEU A 190 23.65 -7.41 14.20
N THR A 191 24.70 -8.21 14.27
CA THR A 191 24.85 -9.30 15.25
C THR A 191 25.42 -8.76 16.56
N GLY A 192 24.87 -9.18 17.69
CA GLY A 192 25.41 -8.89 19.01
C GLY A 192 26.13 -10.09 19.63
N ASN A 193 26.83 -9.84 20.73
CA ASN A 193 27.61 -10.87 21.44
C ASN A 193 26.77 -11.68 22.45
N ASN A 194 25.52 -11.30 22.69
CA ASN A 194 24.67 -11.96 23.69
C ASN A 194 23.94 -13.17 23.07
N TYR A 195 24.34 -14.37 23.47
CA TYR A 195 23.76 -15.62 22.99
C TYR A 195 22.23 -15.71 23.14
N LYS A 196 21.66 -15.24 24.26
CA LYS A 196 20.20 -15.27 24.48
C LYS A 196 19.47 -14.35 23.50
N ILE A 197 20.01 -13.15 23.25
CA ILE A 197 19.46 -12.21 22.25
C ILE A 197 19.54 -12.79 20.84
N GLU A 198 20.67 -13.41 20.46
CA GLU A 198 20.77 -14.05 19.15
C GLU A 198 19.85 -15.28 19.01
N LYS A 199 19.65 -16.03 20.09
CA LYS A 199 18.68 -17.13 20.12
C LYS A 199 17.25 -16.63 19.95
N ALA A 200 16.88 -15.52 20.58
CA ALA A 200 15.58 -14.87 20.40
C ALA A 200 15.40 -14.38 18.95
N PHE A 201 16.39 -13.68 18.39
CA PHE A 201 16.37 -13.25 17.00
C PHE A 201 16.20 -14.44 16.05
N LYS A 202 17.01 -15.49 16.19
CA LYS A 202 16.92 -16.70 15.36
C LYS A 202 15.55 -17.37 15.48
N ALA A 203 14.95 -17.39 16.67
CA ALA A 203 13.60 -17.94 16.87
C ALA A 203 12.54 -17.14 16.10
N GLY A 204 12.61 -15.80 16.13
CA GLY A 204 11.69 -14.94 15.39
C GLY A 204 11.90 -14.97 13.88
N TYR A 205 13.16 -14.93 13.43
CA TYR A 205 13.52 -14.88 12.01
C TYR A 205 13.06 -16.12 11.24
N LYS A 206 12.86 -17.27 11.91
CA LYS A 206 12.23 -18.46 11.30
C LYS A 206 10.85 -18.18 10.71
N PHE A 207 10.12 -17.20 11.25
CA PHE A 207 8.79 -16.80 10.81
C PHE A 207 8.77 -15.62 9.86
N TYR A 208 9.93 -15.01 9.58
CA TYR A 208 10.04 -13.87 8.67
C TYR A 208 9.44 -14.22 7.30
N GLY A 209 8.37 -13.52 6.93
CA GLY A 209 7.65 -13.74 5.66
C GLY A 209 6.75 -14.98 5.62
N LYS A 210 6.65 -15.73 6.71
CA LYS A 210 5.88 -17.00 6.81
C LYS A 210 4.71 -16.92 7.78
N SER A 211 4.77 -16.03 8.76
CA SER A 211 3.71 -15.81 9.75
C SER A 211 2.94 -14.54 9.38
N PRO A 212 1.69 -14.63 8.92
CA PRO A 212 0.84 -13.45 8.72
C PRO A 212 0.35 -12.91 10.06
N TYR A 213 0.19 -11.59 10.14
CA TYR A 213 -0.31 -10.94 11.35
C TYR A 213 -1.70 -11.45 11.73
N ALA A 214 -1.90 -11.77 13.00
CA ALA A 214 -3.18 -12.23 13.53
C ALA A 214 -3.47 -11.62 14.92
N TRP A 215 -4.31 -10.57 14.94
CA TRP A 215 -4.72 -9.88 16.16
C TRP A 215 -5.16 -10.84 17.27
N GLY A 216 -4.58 -10.71 18.47
CA GLY A 216 -4.94 -11.50 19.63
C GLY A 216 -4.44 -12.96 19.62
N LYS A 217 -3.76 -13.41 18.56
CA LYS A 217 -3.20 -14.76 18.48
C LYS A 217 -1.84 -14.84 19.19
N GLY A 218 -1.21 -16.02 19.20
CA GLY A 218 0.06 -16.30 19.85
C GLY A 218 -0.01 -16.61 21.36
N ARG A 219 -1.22 -16.69 21.94
CA ARG A 219 -1.45 -16.94 23.38
C ARG A 219 -1.88 -18.38 23.69
N THR A 220 -2.12 -19.18 22.66
CA THR A 220 -2.50 -20.60 22.78
C THR A 220 -1.57 -21.49 21.97
N LEU A 221 -1.38 -22.74 22.38
CA LEU A 221 -0.57 -23.71 21.65
C LEU A 221 -1.02 -23.87 20.19
N SER A 222 -2.34 -23.87 19.94
CA SER A 222 -2.90 -23.95 18.59
C SER A 222 -2.46 -22.77 17.72
N SER A 223 -2.58 -21.53 18.24
CA SER A 223 -2.14 -20.34 17.49
C SER A 223 -0.63 -20.33 17.22
N VAL A 224 0.18 -20.74 18.18
CA VAL A 224 1.63 -20.83 18.03
C VAL A 224 2.02 -21.89 17.01
N LYS A 225 1.39 -23.07 17.03
CA LYS A 225 1.60 -24.14 16.03
C LYS A 225 1.18 -23.70 14.62
N ALA A 226 0.14 -22.89 14.51
CA ALA A 226 -0.29 -22.29 13.25
C ALA A 226 0.58 -21.09 12.82
N HIS A 227 1.63 -20.75 13.56
CA HIS A 227 2.47 -19.58 13.34
C HIS A 227 1.67 -18.27 13.26
N HIS A 228 0.63 -18.15 14.09
CA HIS A 228 -0.18 -16.94 14.19
C HIS A 228 0.16 -16.21 15.48
N PHE A 229 0.67 -15.00 15.33
CA PHE A 229 1.02 -14.12 16.44
C PHE A 229 0.37 -12.75 16.26
N ASP A 230 0.42 -11.96 17.32
CA ASP A 230 0.40 -10.51 17.25
C ASP A 230 1.74 -9.96 17.77
N CYS A 231 1.89 -8.64 17.78
CA CYS A 231 3.14 -7.99 18.16
C CYS A 231 3.68 -8.41 19.53
N SER A 232 2.83 -8.37 20.56
CA SER A 232 3.22 -8.67 21.94
C SER A 232 3.48 -10.15 22.17
N SER A 233 2.65 -11.02 21.59
CA SER A 233 2.79 -12.47 21.73
C SER A 233 4.00 -13.00 20.96
N PHE A 234 4.32 -12.39 19.81
CA PHE A 234 5.56 -12.68 19.08
C PHE A 234 6.80 -12.35 19.92
N VAL A 235 6.85 -11.18 20.55
CA VAL A 235 7.98 -10.79 21.42
C VAL A 235 8.11 -11.75 22.61
N HIS A 236 7.01 -12.05 23.31
CA HIS A 236 6.99 -13.07 24.36
C HIS A 236 7.53 -14.42 23.87
N TYR A 237 7.06 -14.88 22.71
CA TYR A 237 7.45 -16.16 22.14
C TYR A 237 8.97 -16.21 21.89
N ILE A 238 9.56 -15.21 21.22
CA ILE A 238 10.99 -15.26 20.88
C ILE A 238 11.86 -15.26 22.12
N TYR A 239 11.49 -14.50 23.17
CA TYR A 239 12.19 -14.52 24.44
C TYR A 239 12.05 -15.85 25.18
N SER A 240 10.86 -16.46 25.15
CA SER A 240 10.65 -17.79 25.74
C SER A 240 11.55 -18.85 25.09
N LYS A 241 11.75 -18.78 23.76
CA LYS A 241 12.69 -19.66 23.04
C LYS A 241 14.14 -19.39 23.38
N ALA A 242 14.46 -18.19 23.86
CA ALA A 242 15.77 -17.86 24.41
C ALA A 242 15.94 -18.25 25.90
N GLY A 243 14.92 -18.87 26.53
CA GLY A 243 14.94 -19.20 27.96
C GLY A 243 14.72 -17.98 28.87
N ILE A 244 14.06 -16.94 28.36
CA ILE A 244 13.73 -15.72 29.11
C ILE A 244 12.21 -15.66 29.28
N HIS A 245 11.77 -15.61 30.53
CA HIS A 245 10.35 -15.59 30.87
C HIS A 245 9.87 -14.16 31.07
N LEU A 246 8.97 -13.70 30.21
CA LEU A 246 8.33 -12.37 30.30
C LEU A 246 6.94 -12.43 30.98
N GLY A 247 6.73 -13.44 31.82
CA GLY A 247 5.42 -13.81 32.36
C GLY A 247 4.68 -14.84 31.50
N SER A 248 3.45 -15.17 31.91
CA SER A 248 2.63 -16.18 31.21
C SER A 248 2.33 -15.76 29.78
N MET A 249 2.48 -16.70 28.84
CA MET A 249 2.13 -16.51 27.44
C MET A 249 0.64 -16.24 27.24
N SER A 250 -0.22 -16.75 28.14
CA SER A 250 -1.67 -16.49 28.08
C SER A 250 -2.03 -15.01 28.29
N ASN A 251 -1.18 -14.27 29.01
CA ASN A 251 -1.43 -12.88 29.44
C ASN A 251 -0.55 -11.88 28.69
N ALA A 252 0.15 -12.33 27.64
CA ALA A 252 1.04 -11.46 26.88
C ALA A 252 0.27 -10.31 26.25
N THR A 253 0.59 -9.09 26.63
CA THR A 253 0.05 -7.87 26.05
C THR A 253 1.17 -6.86 25.91
N THR A 254 1.00 -5.85 25.06
CA THR A 254 1.97 -4.75 24.97
C THR A 254 2.12 -4.06 26.34
N PHE A 255 1.02 -3.96 27.09
CA PHE A 255 0.99 -3.40 28.44
C PHE A 255 1.79 -4.24 29.45
N SER A 256 1.72 -5.57 29.42
CA SER A 256 2.52 -6.41 30.32
C SER A 256 4.01 -6.25 30.05
N LEU A 257 4.40 -6.15 28.78
CA LEU A 257 5.79 -5.98 28.37
C LEU A 257 6.39 -4.63 28.78
N ARG A 258 5.58 -3.57 28.90
CA ARG A 258 6.07 -2.21 29.19
C ARG A 258 6.76 -2.09 30.54
N ASN A 259 6.56 -3.04 31.46
CA ASN A 259 7.12 -3.04 32.81
C ASN A 259 8.24 -4.08 32.98
N MET A 260 8.60 -4.82 31.93
CA MET A 260 9.63 -5.85 31.99
C MET A 260 11.03 -5.26 31.89
N GLY A 261 12.02 -5.92 32.47
CA GLY A 261 13.43 -5.54 32.36
C GLY A 261 13.76 -4.16 32.95
N LYS A 262 14.86 -3.56 32.50
CA LYS A 262 15.31 -2.23 32.95
C LYS A 262 14.90 -1.14 31.95
N PRO A 263 14.42 0.04 32.40
CA PRO A 263 14.23 1.18 31.51
C PRO A 263 15.57 1.61 30.90
N VAL A 264 15.55 2.02 29.63
CA VAL A 264 16.73 2.53 28.92
C VAL A 264 16.36 3.79 28.17
N ASN A 265 17.26 4.79 28.17
CA ASN A 265 17.13 5.95 27.29
C ASN A 265 17.15 5.49 25.84
N TYR A 266 16.17 5.90 25.02
CA TYR A 266 16.07 5.47 23.62
C TYR A 266 17.33 5.74 22.78
N LYS A 267 18.13 6.75 23.15
CA LYS A 267 19.43 7.04 22.49
C LYS A 267 20.48 5.94 22.74
N HIS A 268 20.29 5.10 23.75
CA HIS A 268 21.19 4.01 24.14
C HIS A 268 20.59 2.62 23.87
N MET A 269 19.59 2.54 22.96
CA MET A 269 19.02 1.26 22.55
C MET A 269 20.10 0.35 21.98
N LYS A 270 20.08 -0.90 22.43
CA LYS A 270 20.95 -1.98 21.96
C LYS A 270 20.10 -3.12 21.42
N ARG A 271 20.68 -3.91 20.53
CA ARG A 271 20.03 -5.11 19.99
C ARG A 271 19.47 -5.96 21.12
N GLY A 272 18.22 -6.39 20.97
CA GLY A 272 17.50 -7.10 22.03
C GLY A 272 16.78 -6.19 23.02
N ASP A 273 16.83 -4.88 22.90
CA ASP A 273 15.89 -4.04 23.63
C ASP A 273 14.50 -4.16 22.99
N ILE A 274 13.45 -4.11 23.81
CA ILE A 274 12.07 -3.96 23.31
C ILE A 274 11.62 -2.52 23.48
N PHE A 275 10.82 -2.05 22.55
CA PHE A 275 10.39 -0.65 22.55
C PHE A 275 9.00 -0.50 21.94
N PHE A 276 8.35 0.61 22.26
CA PHE A 276 6.90 0.74 22.17
C PHE A 276 6.44 1.88 21.28
N PHE A 277 5.21 1.76 20.79
CA PHE A 277 4.60 2.73 19.91
C PHE A 277 3.20 3.13 20.42
N ASN A 278 2.80 4.35 20.06
CA ASN A 278 1.47 4.89 20.26
C ASN A 278 0.88 5.27 18.88
N ASP A 279 -0.43 5.14 18.72
CA ASP A 279 -1.13 5.62 17.54
C ASP A 279 -2.40 6.38 17.97
N LYS A 280 -2.75 7.46 17.26
CA LYS A 280 -3.93 8.27 17.62
C LYS A 280 -5.24 7.48 17.59
N SER A 281 -5.33 6.49 16.72
CA SER A 281 -6.52 5.64 16.55
C SER A 281 -6.50 4.36 17.38
N GLU A 282 -5.32 3.89 17.81
CA GLU A 282 -5.17 2.66 18.59
C GLU A 282 -4.81 2.89 20.07
N GLY A 283 -4.46 4.13 20.43
CA GLY A 283 -4.12 4.53 21.80
C GLY A 283 -2.64 4.38 22.16
N SER A 284 -2.35 4.42 23.46
CA SER A 284 -1.00 4.27 24.00
C SER A 284 -0.60 2.81 24.12
N PHE A 285 0.69 2.50 23.90
CA PHE A 285 1.25 1.15 23.93
C PHE A 285 0.48 0.19 23.01
N CYS A 286 0.18 0.63 21.78
CA CYS A 286 -0.56 -0.18 20.82
C CYS A 286 0.32 -1.22 20.11
N HIS A 287 1.63 -1.01 20.06
CA HIS A 287 2.57 -1.90 19.37
C HIS A 287 3.93 -2.00 20.07
N VAL A 288 4.65 -3.10 19.82
CA VAL A 288 6.00 -3.38 20.36
C VAL A 288 6.92 -3.97 19.30
N GLY A 289 8.19 -3.61 19.34
CA GLY A 289 9.24 -4.16 18.47
C GLY A 289 10.43 -4.70 19.26
N PHE A 290 11.13 -5.66 18.67
CA PHE A 290 12.43 -6.17 19.10
C PHE A 290 13.53 -5.48 18.30
N TYR A 291 14.36 -4.66 18.95
CA TYR A 291 15.37 -3.84 18.29
C TYR A 291 16.52 -4.69 17.74
N LEU A 292 16.90 -4.45 16.48
CA LEU A 292 17.98 -5.16 15.80
C LEU A 292 19.28 -4.36 15.76
N GLY A 293 19.21 -3.03 15.87
CA GLY A 293 20.31 -2.10 15.62
C GLY A 293 20.04 -1.22 14.40
N ASN A 294 20.74 -0.09 14.28
CA ASN A 294 20.65 0.87 13.16
C ASN A 294 19.22 1.34 12.82
N GLY A 295 18.37 1.48 13.84
CA GLY A 295 16.96 1.85 13.65
C GLY A 295 16.08 0.73 13.10
N LEU A 296 16.61 -0.47 12.86
CA LEU A 296 15.84 -1.63 12.41
C LEU A 296 15.28 -2.42 13.59
N PHE A 297 14.11 -3.01 13.39
CA PHE A 297 13.46 -3.82 14.39
C PHE A 297 12.61 -4.93 13.77
N MET A 298 12.54 -6.05 14.48
CA MET A 298 11.68 -7.18 14.14
C MET A 298 10.40 -7.13 14.97
N HIS A 299 9.27 -7.44 14.35
CA HIS A 299 7.95 -7.36 14.97
C HIS A 299 6.95 -8.17 14.15
N ASP A 300 5.73 -8.34 14.67
CA ASP A 300 4.60 -8.84 13.89
C ASP A 300 3.59 -7.71 13.68
N SER A 301 3.37 -7.33 12.42
CA SER A 301 2.45 -6.24 12.07
C SER A 301 1.95 -6.39 10.63
N PRO A 302 0.68 -6.01 10.35
CA PRO A 302 0.22 -5.87 8.98
C PRO A 302 1.01 -4.85 8.15
N SER A 303 1.72 -3.95 8.83
CA SER A 303 2.52 -2.87 8.24
C SER A 303 4.01 -3.20 8.18
N ALA A 304 4.43 -4.41 8.57
CA ALA A 304 5.78 -4.88 8.30
C ALA A 304 6.00 -5.07 6.78
N ASP A 305 7.27 -5.18 6.37
CA ASP A 305 7.65 -5.53 4.98
C ASP A 305 7.06 -6.86 4.47
N THR A 306 6.65 -7.74 5.38
CA THR A 306 6.02 -9.03 5.08
C THR A 306 4.49 -9.04 5.27
N GLY A 307 3.91 -8.02 5.90
CA GLY A 307 2.51 -8.02 6.34
C GLY A 307 2.22 -8.96 7.53
N GLY A 308 3.25 -9.35 8.27
CA GLY A 308 3.18 -10.18 9.47
C GLY A 308 4.48 -10.11 10.25
N VAL A 309 5.05 -11.25 10.63
CA VAL A 309 6.41 -11.28 11.20
C VAL A 309 7.39 -10.80 10.14
N GLY A 310 8.00 -9.65 10.40
CA GLY A 310 8.81 -8.91 9.44
C GLY A 310 9.72 -7.90 10.12
N ILE A 311 10.34 -7.07 9.30
CA ILE A 311 11.29 -6.03 9.72
C ILE A 311 10.79 -4.68 9.24
N SER A 312 11.03 -3.67 10.07
CA SER A 312 10.71 -2.27 9.78
C SER A 312 11.86 -1.38 10.21
N SER A 313 11.83 -0.11 9.78
CA SER A 313 12.83 0.89 10.10
C SER A 313 12.22 2.09 10.80
N LEU A 314 12.87 2.59 11.84
CA LEU A 314 12.59 3.90 12.44
C LEU A 314 13.00 5.08 11.54
N LYS A 315 13.59 4.83 10.37
CA LYS A 315 13.76 5.84 9.31
C LYS A 315 12.50 6.00 8.45
N ASP A 316 11.50 5.13 8.60
CA ASP A 316 10.19 5.26 7.96
C ASP A 316 9.27 6.11 8.85
N PRO A 317 8.72 7.24 8.35
CA PRO A 317 7.81 8.10 9.09
C PRO A 317 6.55 7.41 9.61
N HIS A 318 6.13 6.31 8.99
CA HIS A 318 5.06 5.47 9.54
C HIS A 318 5.42 4.95 10.93
N TRP A 319 6.67 4.55 11.16
CA TRP A 319 7.12 4.01 12.45
C TRP A 319 7.67 5.09 13.37
N SER A 320 8.43 6.04 12.84
CA SER A 320 9.09 7.06 13.67
C SER A 320 8.10 8.02 14.33
N SER A 321 7.02 8.41 13.64
CA SER A 321 5.97 9.28 14.20
C SER A 321 5.17 8.64 15.33
N ARG A 322 5.24 7.31 15.44
CA ARG A 322 4.52 6.51 16.45
C ARG A 322 5.43 6.02 17.56
N PHE A 323 6.74 6.10 17.39
CA PHE A 323 7.69 5.65 18.40
C PHE A 323 7.53 6.51 19.66
N ASN A 324 7.19 5.90 20.79
CA ASN A 324 6.86 6.64 22.02
C ASN A 324 8.06 6.82 22.98
N HIS A 325 9.26 6.47 22.54
CA HIS A 325 10.52 6.54 23.29
C HIS A 325 10.62 5.67 24.55
N THR A 326 9.61 4.86 24.86
CA THR A 326 9.71 3.88 25.94
C THR A 326 10.51 2.68 25.45
N VAL A 327 11.56 2.32 26.19
CA VAL A 327 12.45 1.20 25.86
C VAL A 327 12.75 0.41 27.13
N ARG A 328 12.72 -0.92 27.01
CA ARG A 328 13.08 -1.87 28.05
C ARG A 328 14.17 -2.81 27.59
N ARG A 329 15.23 -2.91 28.40
CA ARG A 329 16.30 -3.90 28.24
C ARG A 329 15.97 -5.15 29.01
N ILE A 330 15.72 -6.23 28.28
CA ILE A 330 15.30 -7.51 28.84
C ILE A 330 16.50 -8.31 29.37
N VAL A 331 17.63 -8.23 28.68
CA VAL A 331 18.88 -8.88 29.07
C VAL A 331 19.90 -7.79 29.33
N TYR A 332 20.37 -7.69 30.57
CA TYR A 332 21.22 -6.60 31.06
C TYR A 332 22.41 -7.13 31.85
#